data_AF-A0A970BUT8-F1
#
_entry.id   AF-A0A970BUT8-F1
#
_cell.length_a   1.000
_cell.length_b   1.000
_cell.length_c   1.000
_cell.angle_alpha   90.00
_cell.angle_beta   90.00
_cell.angle_gamma   90.00
#
_symmetry.space_group_name_H-M   'P 1'
#
loop_
_entity.id
_entity.type
_entity.pdbx_description
1 polymer ?
#
loop_
_entity_poly.entity_id
_entity_poly.type
_entity_poly.pdbx_seq_one_letter_code
_entity_poly.pdbx_strand_id
1 'polypeptide(L)'
;MEDKTPRSAPHKADELLDLLLDALAERQAARSAPVPGRAGAPRQEATRQAPSPAPAEAAEAQEAPRAPRTAHPQAPPAARKAPTRPPRPGEEGWTPPARVPSIGMDRLLLRFLLVIAGLVLVMNVPVTTYGASLARALPDSAALVIRNGLVVKGSGPEIYVLENDRLRWISSMDAFEHRGLTWGDVHIVEDAFLAKFEVGSPVHVLLKCEGSPHIYRLEGGEKRWIRDIDTLLAEGHVWEDVRPVDCAYLRGLP
;
A
#
# COMPACT_ATOMS: atom_id res chain seq x y z
N MET A 1 -64.33 -20.87 -23.75
CA MET A 1 -63.68 -22.07 -23.19
C MET A 1 -62.89 -22.71 -24.31
N GLU A 2 -61.57 -22.79 -24.33
CA GLU A 2 -60.53 -22.64 -23.32
C GLU A 2 -59.25 -22.25 -24.09
N ASP A 3 -58.51 -21.26 -23.60
CA ASP A 3 -57.17 -20.92 -24.08
C ASP A 3 -56.18 -21.98 -23.58
N LYS A 4 -55.41 -22.59 -24.47
CA LYS A 4 -54.48 -23.69 -24.16
C LYS A 4 -53.06 -23.21 -24.40
N THR A 5 -52.49 -22.54 -23.39
CA THR A 5 -51.09 -22.12 -23.35
C THR A 5 -50.18 -23.37 -23.32
N PRO A 6 -49.13 -23.45 -24.16
CA PRO A 6 -48.16 -24.54 -24.07
C PRO A 6 -47.27 -24.36 -22.84
N ARG A 7 -47.23 -25.40 -22.01
CA ARG A 7 -46.42 -25.52 -20.79
C ARG A 7 -44.94 -25.60 -21.18
N SER A 8 -44.15 -24.59 -20.84
CA SER A 8 -42.69 -24.57 -21.05
C SER A 8 -42.03 -25.69 -20.25
N ALA A 9 -41.16 -26.46 -20.90
CA ALA A 9 -40.37 -27.50 -20.25
C ALA A 9 -39.38 -26.85 -19.25
N PRO A 10 -39.19 -27.41 -18.04
CA PRO A 10 -38.25 -26.88 -17.07
C PRO A 10 -36.83 -26.90 -17.65
N HIS A 11 -36.12 -25.79 -17.55
CA HIS A 11 -34.75 -25.69 -18.02
C HIS A 11 -33.85 -26.45 -17.05
N LYS A 12 -32.82 -27.15 -17.56
CA LYS A 12 -31.82 -27.87 -16.75
C LYS A 12 -31.17 -27.02 -15.63
N ALA A 13 -31.24 -25.70 -15.76
CA ALA A 13 -30.82 -24.76 -14.73
C ALA A 13 -31.71 -24.84 -13.46
N ASP A 14 -33.03 -24.97 -13.63
CA ASP A 14 -33.98 -25.05 -12.51
C ASP A 14 -33.79 -26.35 -11.72
N GLU A 15 -33.55 -27.47 -12.43
CA GLU A 15 -33.24 -28.76 -11.80
C GLU A 15 -31.91 -28.71 -11.01
N LEU A 16 -30.90 -28.01 -11.53
CA LEU A 16 -29.64 -27.79 -10.81
C LEU A 16 -29.81 -26.88 -9.59
N LEU A 17 -30.66 -25.85 -9.69
CA LEU A 17 -30.98 -24.95 -8.59
C LEU A 17 -31.68 -25.68 -7.44
N ASP A 18 -32.64 -26.55 -7.77
CA ASP A 18 -33.36 -27.35 -6.78
C ASP A 18 -32.42 -28.34 -6.07
N LEU A 19 -31.54 -29.03 -6.81
CA LEU A 19 -30.54 -29.94 -6.24
C LEU A 19 -29.55 -29.22 -5.31
N LEU A 20 -29.16 -27.99 -5.64
CA LEU A 20 -28.28 -27.18 -4.79
C LEU A 20 -28.99 -26.69 -3.53
N LEU A 21 -30.28 -26.34 -3.62
CA LEU A 21 -31.08 -25.93 -2.47
C LEU A 21 -31.19 -27.06 -1.44
N ASP A 22 -31.50 -28.27 -1.89
CA ASP A 22 -31.63 -29.44 -1.01
C ASP A 22 -30.30 -29.78 -0.31
N ALA A 23 -29.19 -29.77 -1.05
CA ALA A 23 -27.87 -30.01 -0.48
C ALA A 23 -27.46 -28.95 0.58
N LEU A 24 -27.90 -27.70 0.39
CA LEU A 24 -27.68 -26.63 1.38
C LEU A 24 -28.53 -26.81 2.63
N ALA A 25 -29.80 -27.18 2.45
CA ALA A 25 -30.73 -27.41 3.55
C ALA A 25 -30.25 -28.56 4.46
N GLU A 26 -29.77 -29.67 3.88
CA GLU A 26 -29.18 -30.78 4.64
C GLU A 26 -27.96 -30.34 5.47
N ARG A 27 -27.07 -29.54 4.88
CA ARG A 27 -25.87 -29.06 5.57
C ARG A 27 -26.20 -28.09 6.71
N GLN A 28 -27.23 -27.28 6.55
CA GLN A 28 -27.72 -26.39 7.61
C GLN A 28 -28.38 -27.19 8.74
N ALA A 29 -29.16 -28.23 8.42
CA ALA A 29 -29.73 -29.13 9.42
C ALA A 29 -28.64 -29.85 10.23
N ALA A 30 -27.58 -30.33 9.56
CA ALA A 30 -26.44 -30.98 10.22
C ALA A 30 -25.66 -30.04 11.17
N ARG A 31 -25.59 -28.73 10.87
CA ARG A 31 -24.98 -27.74 11.76
C ARG A 31 -25.88 -27.32 12.91
N SER A 32 -27.19 -27.38 12.71
CA SER A 32 -28.19 -26.95 13.69
C SER A 32 -28.54 -28.06 14.68
N ALA A 33 -28.15 -29.30 14.41
CA ALA A 33 -28.25 -30.39 15.35
C ALA A 33 -27.37 -30.09 16.59
N PRO A 34 -27.94 -30.00 17.80
CA PRO A 34 -27.16 -29.79 19.00
C PRO A 34 -26.25 -31.00 19.22
N VAL A 35 -24.93 -30.76 19.21
CA VAL A 35 -23.93 -31.78 19.57
C VAL A 35 -24.21 -32.21 21.01
N PRO A 36 -24.61 -33.47 21.27
CA PRO A 36 -24.80 -33.92 22.63
C PRO A 36 -23.41 -34.12 23.24
N GLY A 37 -23.06 -33.29 24.24
CA GLY A 37 -21.86 -33.54 25.06
C GLY A 37 -20.86 -32.41 25.24
N ARG A 38 -21.27 -31.12 25.22
CA ARG A 38 -20.38 -30.05 25.69
C ARG A 38 -20.96 -29.30 26.87
N ALA A 39 -21.01 -30.02 28.00
CA ALA A 39 -21.09 -29.39 29.31
C ALA A 39 -19.73 -28.70 29.62
N GLY A 40 -19.81 -27.42 29.99
CA GLY A 40 -18.90 -26.74 30.91
C GLY A 40 -17.43 -26.62 30.54
N ALA A 41 -17.02 -25.42 30.13
CA ALA A 41 -15.68 -24.92 30.40
C ALA A 41 -15.80 -23.47 30.89
N PRO A 42 -15.36 -23.14 32.13
CA PRO A 42 -15.52 -21.80 32.66
C PRO A 42 -14.50 -20.84 32.03
N ARG A 43 -14.99 -19.62 31.82
CA ARG A 43 -14.30 -18.42 31.36
C ARG A 43 -13.22 -18.04 32.39
N GLN A 44 -11.95 -18.13 32.02
CA GLN A 44 -10.86 -17.61 32.86
C GLN A 44 -10.90 -16.08 32.84
N GLU A 45 -11.32 -15.53 33.97
CA GLU A 45 -11.39 -14.10 34.24
C GLU A 45 -10.01 -13.60 34.67
N ALA A 46 -9.48 -12.65 33.92
CA ALA A 46 -8.16 -12.07 34.11
C ALA A 46 -8.16 -11.10 35.31
N THR A 47 -7.59 -11.53 36.43
CA THR A 47 -7.27 -10.65 37.56
C THR A 47 -6.00 -9.85 37.25
N ARG A 48 -6.17 -8.61 36.76
CA ARG A 48 -5.12 -7.59 36.76
C ARG A 48 -5.00 -7.01 38.16
N GLN A 49 -3.93 -7.35 38.88
CA GLN A 49 -3.53 -6.63 40.09
C GLN A 49 -2.72 -5.38 39.70
N ALA A 50 -3.23 -4.21 40.07
CA ALA A 50 -2.52 -2.95 40.05
C ALA A 50 -1.88 -2.71 41.44
N PRO A 51 -0.62 -2.26 41.55
CA PRO A 51 -0.10 -1.78 42.82
C PRO A 51 -0.37 -0.27 42.97
N SER A 52 -0.95 0.11 44.10
CA SER A 52 -1.05 1.50 44.57
C SER A 52 0.11 1.79 45.57
N PRO A 53 0.55 3.05 45.72
CA PRO A 53 1.86 3.40 46.31
C PRO A 53 1.76 3.89 47.76
N ALA A 54 2.84 3.73 48.53
CA ALA A 54 3.15 4.47 49.75
C ALA A 54 4.61 4.16 50.22
N PRO A 55 5.21 4.91 51.15
CA PRO A 55 5.53 6.33 51.08
C PRO A 55 7.01 6.62 51.47
N ALA A 56 7.36 7.90 51.42
CA ALA A 56 8.68 8.46 51.72
C ALA A 56 9.17 8.24 53.16
N GLU A 57 10.46 7.91 53.30
CA GLU A 57 11.31 8.16 54.47
C GLU A 57 12.63 8.74 53.92
N ALA A 58 12.86 10.04 54.10
CA ALA A 58 13.48 10.65 55.29
C ALA A 58 15.00 10.43 55.30
N ALA A 59 15.70 11.56 55.21
CA ALA A 59 17.14 11.67 55.19
C ALA A 59 17.72 11.43 56.59
N GLU A 60 18.83 10.72 56.65
CA GLU A 60 19.76 10.80 57.78
C GLU A 60 21.20 10.88 57.25
N ALA A 61 21.79 12.04 57.55
CA ALA A 61 23.14 12.42 57.20
C ALA A 61 24.13 11.70 58.11
N GLN A 62 25.07 10.96 57.53
CA GLN A 62 26.19 10.39 58.26
C GLN A 62 27.33 11.41 58.39
N GLU A 63 27.63 11.66 59.66
CA GLU A 63 28.60 12.58 60.23
C GLU A 63 30.03 12.05 60.02
N ALA A 64 30.86 12.81 59.29
CA ALA A 64 32.28 12.53 59.11
C ALA A 64 33.10 13.31 60.16
N PRO A 65 34.06 12.67 60.86
CA PRO A 65 34.84 13.34 61.88
C PRO A 65 35.83 14.36 61.31
N ARG A 66 35.81 15.52 61.97
CA ARG A 66 36.52 16.76 61.70
C ARG A 66 38.03 16.64 61.98
N ALA A 67 38.86 16.83 60.96
CA ALA A 67 40.28 17.11 61.14
C ALA A 67 40.49 18.60 61.57
N PRO A 68 41.44 18.90 62.47
CA PRO A 68 41.64 20.26 62.97
C PRO A 68 42.24 21.18 61.90
N ARG A 69 41.52 22.28 61.63
CA ARG A 69 41.98 23.41 60.80
C ARG A 69 43.03 24.19 61.57
N THR A 70 44.21 24.33 60.97
CA THR A 70 45.27 25.24 61.42
C THR A 70 44.81 26.69 61.24
N ALA A 71 44.93 27.48 62.31
CA ALA A 71 44.65 28.91 62.31
C ALA A 71 45.82 29.67 61.64
N HIS A 72 45.53 30.44 60.59
CA HIS A 72 46.43 31.48 60.11
C HIS A 72 45.83 32.87 60.43
N PRO A 73 46.61 33.84 60.94
CA PRO A 73 46.09 35.11 61.44
C PRO A 73 45.54 36.04 60.35
N GLN A 74 44.45 36.73 60.71
CA GLN A 74 43.79 37.78 59.93
C GLN A 74 44.68 39.03 59.78
N ALA A 75 44.70 39.60 58.57
CA ALA A 75 45.19 40.95 58.28
C ALA A 75 44.00 41.92 58.09
N PRO A 76 44.16 43.23 58.45
CA PRO A 76 43.06 44.19 58.64
C PRO A 76 42.36 44.67 57.33
N PRO A 77 41.14 45.26 57.44
CA PRO A 77 40.24 45.47 56.31
C PRO A 77 40.60 46.70 55.47
N ALA A 78 40.87 46.51 54.19
CA ALA A 78 40.95 47.59 53.20
C ALA A 78 39.54 47.97 52.69
N ALA A 79 39.31 49.27 52.57
CA ALA A 79 38.03 49.94 52.33
C ALA A 79 37.17 49.37 51.18
N ARG A 80 35.88 49.11 51.47
CA ARG A 80 34.87 48.85 50.44
C ARG A 80 34.55 50.16 49.70
N LYS A 81 35.01 50.30 48.46
CA LYS A 81 34.44 51.30 47.53
C LYS A 81 33.04 50.82 47.12
N ALA A 82 32.04 51.70 47.27
CA ALA A 82 30.68 51.44 46.78
C ALA A 82 30.71 51.21 45.25
N PRO A 83 29.91 50.27 44.70
CA PRO A 83 29.88 50.06 43.26
C PRO A 83 29.23 51.25 42.55
N THR A 84 30.00 51.95 41.71
CA THR A 84 29.52 53.01 40.83
C THR A 84 28.49 52.44 39.85
N ARG A 85 27.30 53.03 39.79
CA ARG A 85 26.25 52.64 38.83
C ARG A 85 26.72 52.93 37.40
N PRO A 86 26.45 52.04 36.40
CA PRO A 86 26.76 52.34 35.01
C PRO A 86 25.92 53.52 34.46
N PRO A 87 26.48 54.34 33.55
CA PRO A 87 25.85 55.55 33.03
C PRO A 87 24.59 55.24 32.20
N ARG A 88 23.63 56.16 32.22
CA ARG A 88 22.34 56.03 31.51
C ARG A 88 22.43 56.61 30.08
N PRO A 89 21.49 56.24 29.18
CA PRO A 89 21.44 56.81 27.82
C PRO A 89 21.41 58.34 27.83
N GLY A 90 22.46 58.96 27.27
CA GLY A 90 22.61 60.43 27.17
C GLY A 90 23.61 61.09 28.14
N GLU A 91 24.24 60.34 29.05
CA GLU A 91 25.35 60.84 29.89
C GLU A 91 26.73 60.66 29.20
N GLU A 92 27.72 61.50 29.53
CA GLU A 92 29.09 61.39 28.98
C GLU A 92 29.69 60.01 29.31
N GLY A 93 30.07 59.26 28.26
CA GLY A 93 30.58 57.89 28.36
C GLY A 93 29.54 56.79 28.11
N TRP A 94 28.27 57.13 27.82
CA TRP A 94 27.29 56.13 27.38
C TRP A 94 27.55 55.68 25.94
N THR A 95 27.68 54.37 25.74
CA THR A 95 27.80 53.74 24.42
C THR A 95 26.61 52.80 24.20
N PRO A 96 25.95 52.80 23.02
CA PRO A 96 24.88 51.87 22.73
C PRO A 96 25.38 50.42 22.77
N PRO A 97 24.61 49.45 23.30
CA PRO A 97 24.99 48.05 23.18
C PRO A 97 25.04 47.65 21.70
N ALA A 98 26.07 46.89 21.31
CA ALA A 98 26.23 46.41 19.94
C ALA A 98 24.97 45.65 19.50
N ARG A 99 24.48 45.92 18.28
CA ARG A 99 23.37 45.15 17.69
C ARG A 99 23.74 43.67 17.72
N VAL A 100 23.00 42.88 18.49
CA VAL A 100 23.10 41.43 18.48
C VAL A 100 22.95 40.95 17.03
N PRO A 101 23.85 40.08 16.54
CA PRO A 101 23.74 39.58 15.17
C PRO A 101 22.42 38.84 15.04
N SER A 102 21.67 39.12 13.98
CA SER A 102 20.48 38.36 13.64
C SER A 102 20.86 36.88 13.63
N ILE A 103 20.26 36.09 14.53
CA ILE A 103 20.31 34.63 14.50
C ILE A 103 20.19 34.22 13.04
N GLY A 104 21.11 33.38 12.57
CA GLY A 104 21.26 32.96 11.17
C GLY A 104 20.04 32.22 10.63
N MET A 105 18.91 32.93 10.58
CA MET A 105 17.60 32.52 10.11
C MET A 105 17.69 32.15 8.64
N ASP A 106 18.60 32.78 7.89
CA ASP A 106 18.99 32.41 6.54
C ASP A 106 19.42 30.93 6.46
N ARG A 107 20.27 30.47 7.39
CA ARG A 107 20.75 29.09 7.42
C ARG A 107 19.69 28.11 7.92
N LEU A 108 18.86 28.52 8.87
CA LEU A 108 17.75 27.71 9.36
C LEU A 108 16.66 27.54 8.30
N LEU A 109 16.30 28.61 7.58
CA LEU A 109 15.38 28.58 6.45
C LEU A 109 15.92 27.72 5.31
N LEU A 110 17.20 27.85 4.96
CA LEU A 110 17.82 27.04 3.92
C LEU A 110 17.80 25.54 4.28
N ARG A 111 18.11 25.20 5.55
CA ARG A 111 18.03 23.81 6.04
C ARG A 111 16.61 23.28 6.02
N PHE A 112 15.63 24.09 6.43
CA PHE A 112 14.22 23.70 6.38
C PHE A 112 13.75 23.48 4.94
N LEU A 113 14.12 24.36 4.01
CA LEU A 113 13.80 24.20 2.58
C LEU A 113 14.46 22.94 1.98
N LEU A 114 15.70 22.63 2.36
CA LEU A 114 16.36 21.39 1.93
C LEU A 114 15.67 20.14 2.47
N VAL A 115 15.23 20.16 3.74
CA VAL A 115 14.46 19.06 4.35
C VAL A 115 13.11 18.90 3.66
N ILE A 116 12.40 19.99 3.40
CA ILE A 116 11.10 19.96 2.69
C ILE A 116 11.30 19.47 1.25
N ALA A 117 12.30 19.98 0.53
CA ALA A 117 12.62 19.52 -0.81
C ALA A 117 12.99 18.03 -0.82
N GLY A 118 13.75 17.56 0.17
CA GLY A 118 14.04 16.14 0.37
C GLY A 118 12.79 15.32 0.65
N LEU A 119 11.86 15.81 1.48
CA LEU A 119 10.59 15.14 1.79
C LEU A 119 9.69 15.05 0.55
N VAL A 120 9.59 16.15 -0.21
CA VAL A 120 8.85 16.19 -1.48
C VAL A 120 9.48 15.25 -2.50
N LEU A 121 10.81 15.19 -2.57
CA LEU A 121 11.52 14.23 -3.41
C LEU A 121 11.22 12.78 -2.97
N VAL A 122 11.23 12.47 -1.68
CA VAL A 122 10.91 11.14 -1.16
C VAL A 122 9.45 10.74 -1.40
N MET A 123 8.51 11.67 -1.31
CA MET A 123 7.09 11.40 -1.54
C MET A 123 6.70 11.35 -3.03
N ASN A 124 7.43 12.05 -3.90
CA ASN A 124 7.10 12.21 -5.32
C ASN A 124 8.06 11.45 -6.27
N VAL A 125 9.21 10.95 -5.79
CA VAL A 125 10.05 10.00 -6.52
C VAL A 125 9.58 8.59 -6.16
N PRO A 126 9.14 7.77 -7.13
CA PRO A 126 8.84 6.38 -6.86
C PRO A 126 10.12 5.73 -6.35
N VAL A 127 10.06 5.13 -5.16
CA VAL A 127 11.18 4.45 -4.49
C VAL A 127 11.51 3.16 -5.25
N THR A 128 11.92 3.28 -6.52
CA THR A 128 12.14 2.13 -7.42
C THR A 128 13.34 2.29 -8.34
N THR A 129 14.31 3.16 -8.05
CA THR A 129 15.45 3.32 -8.97
C THR A 129 16.86 3.19 -8.41
N TYR A 130 17.10 3.18 -7.09
CA TYR A 130 18.45 2.90 -6.57
C TYR A 130 18.43 2.11 -5.26
N GLY A 131 18.10 0.83 -5.35
CA GLY A 131 18.26 -0.15 -4.27
C GLY A 131 19.72 -0.60 -4.13
N ALA A 132 20.58 0.24 -3.55
CA ALA A 132 21.90 -0.20 -3.10
C ALA A 132 21.76 -1.03 -1.82
N SER A 133 21.33 -2.29 -1.95
CA SER A 133 21.57 -3.43 -1.05
C SER A 133 20.99 -4.74 -1.66
N LEU A 134 21.48 -5.07 -2.85
CA LEU A 134 21.07 -6.18 -3.74
C LEU A 134 21.40 -7.62 -3.26
N ALA A 135 21.60 -7.89 -1.96
CA ALA A 135 22.00 -9.25 -1.53
C ALA A 135 21.29 -9.80 -0.28
N ARG A 136 20.34 -9.09 0.34
CA ARG A 136 19.60 -9.60 1.52
C ARG A 136 18.09 -9.37 1.49
N ALA A 137 17.54 -8.91 0.37
CA ALA A 137 16.10 -8.81 0.17
C ALA A 137 15.68 -9.65 -1.05
N LEU A 138 15.88 -10.96 -0.97
CA LEU A 138 14.93 -11.86 -1.62
C LEU A 138 13.86 -12.19 -0.57
N PRO A 139 12.65 -11.62 -0.64
CA PRO A 139 11.48 -12.33 -0.21
C PRO A 139 10.91 -13.08 -1.44
N ASP A 140 10.90 -14.41 -1.35
CA ASP A 140 9.82 -15.23 -1.91
C ASP A 140 9.57 -15.29 -3.43
N SER A 141 10.61 -15.33 -4.28
CA SER A 141 10.43 -15.93 -5.63
C SER A 141 9.94 -17.39 -5.55
N ALA A 142 10.09 -18.04 -4.40
CA ALA A 142 9.60 -19.38 -4.08
C ALA A 142 8.17 -19.42 -3.50
N ALA A 143 7.56 -18.29 -3.16
CA ALA A 143 6.20 -18.25 -2.59
C ALA A 143 5.17 -17.52 -3.48
N LEU A 144 5.57 -17.10 -4.69
CA LEU A 144 4.63 -16.81 -5.76
C LEU A 144 3.86 -18.10 -6.08
N VAL A 145 2.64 -18.18 -5.58
CA VAL A 145 1.77 -19.31 -5.89
C VAL A 145 1.40 -19.20 -7.36
N ILE A 146 2.07 -20.01 -8.18
CA ILE A 146 1.82 -20.08 -9.62
C ILE A 146 0.36 -20.52 -9.78
N ARG A 147 -0.48 -19.56 -10.17
CA ARG A 147 -1.91 -19.75 -10.40
C ARG A 147 -2.28 -18.97 -11.65
N ASN A 148 -3.36 -19.41 -12.28
CA ASN A 148 -4.00 -18.65 -13.34
C ASN A 148 -4.38 -17.26 -12.82
N GLY A 149 -4.09 -16.23 -13.62
CA GLY A 149 -4.32 -14.83 -13.29
C GLY A 149 -3.14 -14.13 -12.61
N LEU A 150 -2.01 -14.81 -12.40
CA LEU A 150 -0.81 -14.16 -11.88
C LEU A 150 -0.27 -13.16 -12.91
N VAL A 151 -0.12 -11.89 -12.52
CA VAL A 151 0.45 -10.85 -13.38
C VAL A 151 1.92 -10.66 -13.02
N VAL A 152 2.80 -10.79 -14.01
CA VAL A 152 4.25 -10.71 -13.84
C VAL A 152 4.89 -9.73 -14.83
N LYS A 153 6.02 -9.17 -14.41
CA LYS A 153 6.86 -8.28 -15.21
C LYS A 153 8.33 -8.65 -15.05
N GLY A 154 9.05 -8.74 -16.16
CA GLY A 154 10.48 -9.02 -16.17
C GLY A 154 11.31 -7.73 -16.08
N SER A 155 12.49 -7.76 -16.70
CA SER A 155 13.35 -6.57 -16.85
C SER A 155 12.80 -5.55 -17.85
N GLY A 156 12.02 -5.99 -18.84
CA GLY A 156 11.43 -5.17 -19.89
C GLY A 156 10.20 -4.36 -19.45
N PRO A 157 9.67 -3.47 -20.32
CA PRO A 157 8.43 -2.75 -20.06
C PRO A 157 7.18 -3.63 -20.12
N GLU A 158 7.26 -4.83 -20.69
CA GLU A 158 6.13 -5.72 -20.95
C GLU A 158 5.55 -6.32 -19.66
N ILE A 159 4.22 -6.37 -19.61
CA ILE A 159 3.47 -6.97 -18.50
C ILE A 159 2.76 -8.21 -19.05
N TYR A 160 2.95 -9.33 -18.37
CA TYR A 160 2.37 -10.61 -18.76
C TYR A 160 1.36 -11.08 -17.72
N VAL A 161 0.30 -11.74 -18.17
CA VAL A 161 -0.61 -12.51 -17.32
C VAL A 161 -0.39 -14.00 -17.58
N LEU A 162 -0.28 -14.79 -16.52
CA LEU A 162 -0.17 -16.23 -16.61
C LEU A 162 -1.58 -16.84 -16.71
N GLU A 163 -1.91 -17.40 -17.87
CA GLU A 163 -3.18 -18.07 -18.14
C GLU A 163 -2.92 -19.41 -18.85
N ASN A 164 -3.45 -20.51 -18.30
CA ASN A 164 -3.32 -21.86 -18.83
C ASN A 164 -1.84 -22.24 -19.09
N ASP A 165 -0.97 -21.97 -18.11
CA ASP A 165 0.47 -22.19 -18.14
C ASP A 165 1.23 -21.43 -19.25
N ARG A 166 0.59 -20.41 -19.85
CA ARG A 166 1.20 -19.53 -20.85
C ARG A 166 1.24 -18.09 -20.36
N LEU A 167 2.34 -17.41 -20.65
CA LEU A 167 2.48 -15.98 -20.44
C LEU A 167 1.84 -15.25 -21.62
N ARG A 168 0.75 -14.54 -21.36
CA ARG A 168 0.10 -13.70 -22.36
C ARG A 168 0.46 -12.24 -22.12
N TRP A 169 1.04 -11.59 -23.12
CA TRP A 169 1.42 -10.20 -23.03
C TRP A 169 0.20 -9.28 -23.07
N ILE A 170 0.11 -8.32 -22.16
CA ILE A 170 -0.93 -7.29 -22.16
C ILE A 170 -0.46 -6.15 -23.08
N SER A 171 -1.09 -6.03 -24.24
CA SER A 171 -0.56 -5.21 -25.35
C SER A 171 -0.64 -3.69 -25.14
N SER A 172 -1.48 -3.23 -24.21
CA SER A 172 -1.71 -1.81 -23.97
C SER A 172 -2.13 -1.52 -22.54
N MET A 173 -1.99 -0.26 -22.12
CA MET A 173 -2.48 0.19 -20.82
C MET A 173 -4.00 0.04 -20.73
N ASP A 174 -4.73 0.34 -21.80
CA ASP A 174 -6.18 0.13 -21.83
C ASP A 174 -6.54 -1.34 -21.58
N ALA A 175 -5.77 -2.30 -22.13
CA ALA A 175 -5.98 -3.72 -21.88
C ALA A 175 -5.73 -4.12 -20.42
N PHE A 176 -4.78 -3.45 -19.78
CA PHE A 176 -4.51 -3.63 -18.36
C PHE A 176 -5.68 -3.13 -17.50
N GLU A 177 -6.12 -1.89 -17.73
CA GLU A 177 -7.21 -1.26 -16.98
C GLU A 177 -8.57 -1.94 -17.21
N HIS A 178 -8.89 -2.30 -18.46
CA HIS A 178 -10.14 -2.99 -18.79
C HIS A 178 -10.26 -4.39 -18.19
N ARG A 179 -9.14 -5.01 -17.81
CA ARG A 179 -9.14 -6.27 -17.07
C ARG A 179 -9.26 -6.10 -15.56
N GLY A 180 -9.39 -4.85 -15.08
CA GLY A 180 -9.47 -4.53 -13.66
C GLY A 180 -8.16 -4.81 -12.92
N LEU A 181 -7.05 -4.91 -13.65
CA LEU A 181 -5.73 -5.10 -13.07
C LEU A 181 -5.21 -3.77 -12.51
N THR A 182 -4.52 -3.85 -11.40
CA THR A 182 -3.86 -2.72 -10.76
C THR A 182 -2.36 -2.96 -10.71
N TRP A 183 -1.57 -1.89 -10.60
CA TRP A 183 -0.11 -2.03 -10.43
C TRP A 183 0.29 -2.83 -9.18
N GLY A 184 -0.61 -2.93 -8.18
CA GLY A 184 -0.42 -3.78 -7.02
C GLY A 184 -0.46 -5.28 -7.33
N ASP A 185 -1.09 -5.67 -8.44
CA ASP A 185 -1.17 -7.06 -8.90
C ASP A 185 0.08 -7.48 -9.71
N VAL A 186 0.89 -6.51 -10.14
CA VAL A 186 2.07 -6.76 -10.98
C VAL A 186 3.25 -7.20 -10.12
N HIS A 187 3.66 -8.45 -10.27
CA HIS A 187 4.83 -8.99 -9.59
C HIS A 187 6.08 -8.91 -10.46
N ILE A 188 7.13 -8.26 -9.97
CA ILE A 188 8.42 -8.21 -10.65
C ILE A 188 9.15 -9.53 -10.42
N VAL A 189 9.55 -10.18 -11.50
CA VAL A 189 10.24 -11.48 -11.51
C VAL A 189 11.50 -11.41 -12.35
N GLU A 190 12.40 -12.38 -12.17
CA GLU A 190 13.57 -12.51 -13.03
C GLU A 190 13.18 -13.03 -14.42
N ASP A 191 13.92 -12.62 -15.46
CA ASP A 191 13.66 -13.09 -16.83
C ASP A 191 13.82 -14.61 -16.95
N ALA A 192 14.68 -15.22 -16.13
CA ALA A 192 14.83 -16.67 -16.02
C ALA A 192 13.57 -17.39 -15.51
N PHE A 193 12.70 -16.70 -14.76
CA PHE A 193 11.38 -17.21 -14.39
C PHE A 193 10.42 -17.15 -15.57
N LEU A 194 10.40 -16.04 -16.31
CA LEU A 194 9.55 -15.89 -17.48
C LEU A 194 9.88 -16.93 -18.56
N ALA A 195 11.16 -17.21 -18.77
CA ALA A 195 11.64 -18.20 -19.74
C ALA A 195 11.17 -19.65 -19.47
N LYS A 196 10.58 -19.94 -18.30
CA LYS A 196 10.03 -21.26 -17.96
C LYS A 196 8.66 -21.50 -18.59
N PHE A 197 7.98 -20.44 -19.03
CA PHE A 197 6.63 -20.50 -19.56
C PHE A 197 6.65 -20.21 -21.05
N GLU A 198 5.72 -20.83 -21.79
CA GLU A 198 5.52 -20.52 -23.18
C GLU A 198 4.82 -19.17 -23.32
N VAL A 199 5.25 -18.36 -24.30
CA VAL A 199 4.59 -17.10 -24.63
C VAL A 199 3.35 -17.41 -25.47
N GLY A 200 2.18 -17.07 -24.94
CA GLY A 200 0.89 -17.21 -25.62
C GLY A 200 0.50 -15.97 -26.42
N SER A 201 -0.65 -16.03 -27.07
CA SER A 201 -1.21 -14.89 -27.81
C SER A 201 -1.41 -13.69 -26.89
N PRO A 202 -1.08 -12.47 -27.35
CA PRO A 202 -1.30 -11.25 -26.58
C PRO A 202 -2.77 -11.09 -26.19
N VAL A 203 -2.95 -10.40 -25.08
CA VAL A 203 -4.23 -9.96 -24.56
C VAL A 203 -4.49 -8.57 -25.10
N HIS A 204 -5.58 -8.45 -25.84
CA HIS A 204 -6.08 -7.20 -26.39
C HIS A 204 -7.47 -6.88 -25.81
N VAL A 205 -7.88 -5.61 -25.86
CA VAL A 205 -9.27 -5.23 -25.57
C VAL A 205 -10.11 -5.48 -26.81
N LEU A 206 -11.15 -6.30 -26.69
CA LEU A 206 -12.13 -6.52 -27.75
C LEU A 206 -13.40 -5.75 -27.41
N LEU A 207 -13.82 -4.89 -28.33
CA LEU A 207 -14.95 -4.00 -28.17
C LEU A 207 -15.99 -4.24 -29.25
N LYS A 208 -17.26 -4.20 -28.86
CA LYS A 208 -18.41 -4.22 -29.76
C LYS A 208 -19.45 -3.23 -29.27
N CYS A 209 -20.24 -2.64 -30.17
CA CYS A 209 -21.43 -1.89 -29.76
C CYS A 209 -22.69 -2.60 -30.25
N GLU A 210 -23.78 -2.48 -29.49
CA GLU A 210 -25.05 -3.16 -29.79
C GLU A 210 -25.64 -2.77 -31.17
N GLY A 211 -25.38 -1.55 -31.63
CA GLY A 211 -25.84 -1.06 -32.93
C GLY A 211 -25.02 -1.54 -34.13
N SER A 212 -24.00 -2.39 -33.93
CA SER A 212 -23.08 -2.85 -34.98
C SER A 212 -22.69 -4.32 -34.79
N PRO A 213 -22.67 -5.14 -35.85
CA PRO A 213 -22.18 -6.52 -35.75
C PRO A 213 -20.66 -6.60 -35.63
N HIS A 214 -19.94 -5.51 -35.92
CA HIS A 214 -18.48 -5.48 -36.01
C HIS A 214 -17.80 -5.53 -34.64
N ILE A 215 -16.72 -6.31 -34.56
CA ILE A 215 -15.87 -6.42 -33.37
C ILE A 215 -14.55 -5.72 -33.67
N TYR A 216 -14.10 -4.89 -32.75
CA TYR A 216 -12.88 -4.13 -32.87
C TYR A 216 -11.90 -4.56 -31.78
N ARG A 217 -10.63 -4.69 -32.16
CA ARG A 217 -9.50 -4.91 -31.27
C ARG A 217 -8.81 -3.58 -31.01
N LEU A 218 -8.47 -3.28 -29.76
CA LEU A 218 -7.58 -2.16 -29.45
C LEU A 218 -6.15 -2.65 -29.30
N GLU A 219 -5.26 -2.06 -30.10
CA GLU A 219 -3.85 -2.40 -30.14
C GLU A 219 -3.04 -1.12 -30.31
N GLY A 220 -2.09 -0.87 -29.39
CA GLY A 220 -1.27 0.34 -29.45
C GLY A 220 -2.07 1.65 -29.35
N GLY A 221 -3.29 1.60 -28.79
CA GLY A 221 -4.20 2.74 -28.71
C GLY A 221 -5.06 2.96 -29.96
N GLU A 222 -4.92 2.16 -31.01
CA GLU A 222 -5.73 2.24 -32.24
C GLU A 222 -6.81 1.15 -32.28
N LYS A 223 -7.97 1.45 -32.89
CA LYS A 223 -8.98 0.44 -33.18
C LYS A 223 -8.69 -0.28 -34.49
N ARG A 224 -8.71 -1.61 -34.45
CA ARG A 224 -8.60 -2.48 -35.63
C ARG A 224 -9.84 -3.32 -35.76
N TRP A 225 -10.47 -3.32 -36.94
CA TRP A 225 -11.65 -4.13 -37.19
C TRP A 225 -11.28 -5.60 -37.43
N ILE A 226 -11.88 -6.51 -36.69
CA ILE A 226 -11.84 -7.95 -36.97
C ILE A 226 -12.97 -8.28 -37.94
N ARG A 227 -12.60 -8.63 -39.18
CA ARG A 227 -13.51 -8.74 -40.33
C ARG A 227 -14.67 -9.71 -40.09
N ASP A 228 -14.38 -10.87 -39.54
CA ASP A 228 -15.33 -11.98 -39.37
C ASP A 228 -14.99 -12.85 -38.15
N ILE A 229 -15.93 -13.73 -37.80
CA ILE A 229 -15.85 -14.61 -36.62
C ILE A 229 -14.72 -15.62 -36.77
N ASP A 230 -14.47 -16.11 -37.99
CA ASP A 230 -13.41 -17.08 -38.25
C ASP A 230 -12.03 -16.46 -37.97
N THR A 231 -11.84 -15.19 -38.35
CA THR A 231 -10.64 -14.41 -38.05
C THR A 231 -10.47 -14.23 -36.55
N LEU A 232 -11.56 -13.94 -35.82
CA LEU A 232 -11.53 -13.80 -34.37
C LEU A 232 -11.03 -15.09 -33.69
N LEU A 233 -11.59 -16.24 -34.08
CA LEU A 233 -11.20 -17.54 -33.52
C LEU A 233 -9.77 -17.95 -33.93
N ALA A 234 -9.37 -17.66 -35.17
CA ALA A 234 -8.04 -17.96 -35.67
C ALA A 234 -6.94 -17.13 -34.97
N GLU A 235 -7.24 -15.90 -34.58
CA GLU A 235 -6.36 -15.06 -33.75
C GLU A 235 -6.29 -15.53 -32.28
N GLY A 236 -7.10 -16.53 -31.89
CA GLY A 236 -7.14 -17.08 -30.54
C GLY A 236 -7.97 -16.25 -29.57
N HIS A 237 -8.83 -15.37 -30.09
CA HIS A 237 -9.78 -14.62 -29.29
C HIS A 237 -11.02 -15.46 -28.96
N VAL A 238 -11.62 -15.20 -27.80
CA VAL A 238 -12.86 -15.85 -27.36
C VAL A 238 -13.97 -14.80 -27.21
N TRP A 239 -15.22 -15.21 -27.40
CA TRP A 239 -16.37 -14.30 -27.36
C TRP A 239 -16.57 -13.67 -25.98
N GLU A 240 -16.19 -14.38 -24.93
CA GLU A 240 -16.25 -13.95 -23.54
C GLU A 240 -15.33 -12.76 -23.25
N ASP A 241 -14.31 -12.53 -24.09
CA ASP A 241 -13.42 -11.37 -24.01
C ASP A 241 -14.01 -10.13 -24.70
N VAL A 242 -15.06 -10.28 -25.52
CA VAL A 242 -15.72 -9.16 -26.20
C VAL A 242 -16.56 -8.37 -25.21
N ARG A 243 -16.26 -7.09 -25.06
CA ARG A 243 -16.97 -6.18 -24.17
C ARG A 243 -17.95 -5.33 -24.97
N PRO A 244 -19.25 -5.34 -24.60
CA PRO A 244 -20.20 -4.40 -25.16
C PRO A 244 -19.92 -3.00 -24.60
N VAL A 245 -19.83 -2.01 -25.48
CA VAL A 245 -19.60 -0.60 -25.17
C VAL A 245 -20.58 0.28 -25.93
N ASP A 246 -20.71 1.51 -25.48
CA ASP A 246 -21.52 2.51 -26.15
C ASP A 246 -21.03 2.80 -27.58
N CYS A 247 -21.95 2.89 -28.54
CA CYS A 247 -21.58 3.13 -29.94
C CYS A 247 -20.91 4.49 -30.14
N ALA A 248 -21.21 5.48 -29.30
CA ALA A 248 -20.55 6.78 -29.33
C ALA A 248 -19.09 6.68 -28.89
N TYR A 249 -18.81 5.94 -27.82
CA TYR A 249 -17.45 5.68 -27.34
C TYR A 249 -16.63 4.94 -28.40
N LEU A 250 -17.15 3.85 -28.94
CA LEU A 250 -16.47 3.05 -29.96
C LEU A 250 -16.13 3.87 -31.22
N ARG A 251 -16.99 4.80 -31.61
CA ARG A 251 -16.73 5.72 -32.73
C ARG A 251 -15.64 6.75 -32.42
N GLY A 252 -15.56 7.22 -31.17
CA GLY A 252 -14.60 8.23 -30.73
C GLY A 252 -13.16 7.73 -30.54
N LEU A 253 -12.96 6.42 -30.46
CA LEU A 253 -11.61 5.83 -30.48
C LEU A 253 -10.92 6.10 -31.82
N PRO A 254 -9.58 6.30 -31.84
CA PRO A 254 -8.83 6.50 -33.06
C PRO A 254 -8.80 5.25 -33.96
#